data_AF-A0A957V168-F1
#
_entry.id   AF-A0A957V168-F1
#
_cell.length_a   1.000
_cell.length_b   1.000
_cell.length_c   1.000
_cell.angle_alpha   90.00
_cell.angle_beta   90.00
_cell.angle_gamma   90.00
#
_symmetry.space_group_name_H-M   'P 1'
#
loop_
_entity.id
_entity.type
_entity.pdbx_description
1 polymer ?
#
loop_
_entity_poly.entity_id
_entity_poly.type
_entity_poly.pdbx_seq_one_letter_code
_entity_poly.pdbx_strand_id
1 'polypeptide(L)'
;MNSSRALRRSAGLFSLGLGLLVLLAACRPIERLDSANLPAPPIGAFVFPTPTPQPLLVEPVVAQPPTPVSGDLPAPTPTPEVITGPVTVGLGASVPDAWAPALLAVLSQATEVQTAAGPQQLRLLDQPQLAASEVLILPAGQATEPLATRVYAVVAPFATIRDDITLAELAAAWQGSEGAAPLFVTAEAAEVLPVVLGSRAAEIVPDAEMQGRVQATPGALGIVPFD
;
A
#
# COMPACT_ATOMS: atom_id res chain seq x y z
N MET A 1 -10.27 58.19 -36.02
CA MET A 1 -9.56 58.42 -37.30
C MET A 1 -8.40 57.44 -37.39
N ASN A 2 -8.24 56.86 -38.57
CA ASN A 2 -7.27 55.85 -39.05
C ASN A 2 -7.44 54.41 -38.50
N SER A 3 -8.08 53.47 -39.22
CA SER A 3 -7.68 52.78 -40.48
C SER A 3 -6.28 52.17 -40.41
N SER A 4 -5.98 50.95 -40.86
CA SER A 4 -6.73 49.90 -41.57
C SER A 4 -5.72 48.80 -41.97
N ARG A 5 -6.19 47.54 -42.11
CA ARG A 5 -5.72 46.46 -43.04
C ARG A 5 -4.44 45.67 -42.68
N ALA A 6 -4.29 44.39 -43.01
CA ALA A 6 -5.16 43.39 -43.64
C ALA A 6 -4.59 41.96 -43.50
N LEU A 7 -5.52 41.00 -43.51
CA LEU A 7 -5.50 39.62 -44.06
C LEU A 7 -4.18 38.89 -44.36
N ARG A 8 -4.15 37.62 -43.93
CA ARG A 8 -3.99 36.47 -44.85
C ARG A 8 -4.69 35.21 -44.30
N ARG A 9 -5.68 34.72 -45.04
CA ARG A 9 -6.12 33.31 -45.05
C ARG A 9 -5.09 32.49 -45.84
N SER A 10 -4.95 31.20 -45.55
CA SER A 10 -5.24 30.08 -46.49
C SER A 10 -4.80 28.73 -45.92
N ALA A 11 -5.60 27.73 -46.27
CA ALA A 11 -5.60 26.34 -45.83
C ALA A 11 -4.43 25.49 -46.35
N GLY A 12 -4.23 24.34 -45.72
CA GLY A 12 -3.41 23.24 -46.24
C GLY A 12 -3.58 21.98 -45.40
N LEU A 13 -4.55 21.13 -45.77
CA LEU A 13 -4.52 19.69 -45.47
C LEU A 13 -3.30 19.08 -46.16
N PHE A 14 -2.50 18.28 -45.46
CA PHE A 14 -1.94 17.05 -46.04
C PHE A 14 -1.60 16.04 -44.93
N SER A 15 -2.19 14.86 -45.10
CA SER A 15 -1.97 13.63 -44.37
C SER A 15 -0.67 12.97 -44.85
N LEU A 16 0.17 12.47 -43.94
CA LEU A 16 0.86 11.16 -43.97
C LEU A 16 2.02 11.17 -42.96
N GLY A 17 2.04 10.20 -42.06
CA GLY A 17 3.15 10.03 -41.11
C GLY A 17 2.90 8.89 -40.13
N LEU A 18 2.61 7.71 -40.68
CA LEU A 18 2.61 6.42 -39.98
C LEU A 18 3.95 6.23 -39.27
N GLY A 19 3.95 6.27 -37.94
CA GLY A 19 5.09 6.03 -37.06
C GLY A 19 4.68 5.21 -35.85
N LEU A 20 4.16 4.01 -36.12
CA LEU A 20 3.94 2.94 -35.15
C LEU A 20 5.30 2.43 -34.65
N LEU A 21 5.60 2.55 -33.36
CA LEU A 21 6.03 1.46 -32.46
C LEU A 21 6.53 2.04 -31.11
N VAL A 22 5.66 2.13 -30.10
CA VAL A 22 6.11 2.18 -28.69
C VAL A 22 5.57 0.93 -28.02
N LEU A 23 6.45 -0.05 -27.84
CA LEU A 23 6.24 -1.25 -27.06
C LEU A 23 6.18 -0.87 -25.57
N LEU A 24 4.97 -0.76 -25.04
CA LEU A 24 4.71 -0.84 -23.59
C LEU A 24 3.88 -2.10 -23.34
N ALA A 25 4.57 -3.24 -23.27
CA ALA A 25 3.97 -4.50 -22.87
C ALA A 25 4.11 -4.68 -21.35
N ALA A 26 2.98 -4.49 -20.67
CA ALA A 26 2.50 -5.13 -19.46
C ALA A 26 3.49 -5.90 -18.56
N CYS A 27 3.54 -5.50 -17.29
CA CYS A 27 3.92 -6.36 -16.17
C CYS A 27 3.10 -7.66 -16.22
N ARG A 28 3.77 -8.78 -16.47
CA ARG A 28 3.17 -10.11 -16.28
C ARG A 28 3.12 -10.47 -14.80
N PRO A 29 2.08 -11.20 -14.35
CA PRO A 29 2.02 -11.77 -13.01
C PRO A 29 3.11 -12.82 -12.82
N ILE A 30 3.62 -12.93 -11.59
CA ILE A 30 4.53 -13.99 -11.16
C ILE A 30 3.73 -15.30 -11.12
N GLU A 31 3.86 -16.14 -12.15
CA GLU A 31 3.43 -17.53 -12.11
C GLU A 31 4.44 -18.36 -11.30
N ARG A 32 3.96 -19.06 -10.27
CA ARG A 32 4.70 -20.13 -9.59
C ARG A 32 5.04 -21.21 -10.62
N LEU A 33 6.33 -21.48 -10.80
CA LEU A 33 6.78 -22.68 -11.51
C LEU A 33 6.57 -23.91 -10.63
N ASP A 34 5.54 -24.68 -10.97
CA ASP A 34 5.39 -26.08 -10.62
C ASP A 34 6.67 -26.84 -11.02
N SER A 35 7.30 -27.53 -10.07
CA SER A 35 8.52 -28.32 -10.29
C SER A 35 8.24 -29.69 -10.95
N ALA A 36 7.19 -29.80 -11.78
CA ALA A 36 6.70 -31.08 -12.28
C ALA A 36 7.17 -31.45 -13.70
N ASN A 37 8.07 -30.70 -14.34
CA ASN A 37 8.43 -30.99 -15.73
C ASN A 37 9.89 -30.63 -16.09
N LEU A 38 10.81 -31.53 -15.72
CA LEU A 38 12.12 -31.61 -16.37
C LEU A 38 12.09 -32.71 -17.44
N PRO A 39 12.61 -32.47 -18.66
CA PRO A 39 12.68 -33.50 -19.70
C PRO A 39 13.74 -34.55 -19.34
N ALA A 40 13.31 -35.82 -19.25
CA ALA A 40 14.21 -36.97 -19.15
C ALA A 40 14.81 -37.32 -20.53
N PRO A 41 16.08 -37.79 -20.60
CA PRO A 41 16.70 -38.23 -21.85
C PRO A 41 16.07 -39.54 -22.37
N PRO A 42 16.14 -39.82 -23.68
CA PRO A 42 15.36 -40.87 -24.32
C PRO A 42 15.96 -42.26 -24.05
N ILE A 43 15.13 -43.20 -23.56
CA ILE A 43 15.47 -44.62 -23.48
C ILE A 43 14.57 -45.37 -24.46
N GLY A 44 15.21 -46.02 -25.44
CA GLY A 44 14.59 -46.66 -26.58
C GLY A 44 13.61 -47.78 -26.22
N ALA A 45 12.57 -47.89 -27.04
CA ALA A 45 11.61 -48.98 -26.99
C ALA A 45 12.28 -50.30 -27.39
N PHE A 46 12.40 -51.22 -26.43
CA PHE A 46 12.65 -52.63 -26.71
C PHE A 46 11.40 -53.42 -26.32
N VAL A 47 10.70 -53.93 -27.33
CA VAL A 47 9.68 -54.97 -27.16
C VAL A 47 10.42 -56.31 -27.11
N PHE A 48 10.34 -57.03 -26.00
CA PHE A 48 10.71 -58.44 -25.93
C PHE A 48 9.53 -59.28 -25.42
N PRO A 49 9.31 -60.47 -26.01
CA PRO A 49 8.13 -61.28 -25.75
C PRO A 49 8.17 -61.91 -24.36
N THR A 50 7.00 -62.01 -23.73
CA THR A 50 6.76 -62.67 -22.44
C THR A 50 7.22 -64.14 -22.46
N PRO A 51 8.23 -64.54 -21.65
CA PRO A 51 8.42 -65.93 -21.30
C PRO A 51 7.61 -66.25 -20.04
N THR A 52 6.75 -67.25 -20.13
CA THR A 52 6.06 -67.88 -18.98
C THR A 52 7.06 -68.68 -18.14
N PRO A 53 7.24 -68.40 -16.83
CA PRO A 53 7.94 -69.31 -15.93
C PRO A 53 6.94 -70.02 -15.01
N GLN A 54 7.09 -71.35 -14.94
CA GLN A 54 6.39 -72.29 -14.07
C GLN A 54 6.56 -71.96 -12.58
N PRO A 55 5.64 -72.41 -11.70
CA PRO A 55 5.65 -72.03 -10.29
C PRO A 55 6.87 -72.62 -9.58
N LEU A 56 7.73 -71.74 -9.07
CA LEU A 56 8.73 -72.10 -8.06
C LEU A 56 8.01 -72.31 -6.73
N LEU A 57 8.20 -73.49 -6.15
CA LEU A 57 7.88 -73.83 -4.77
C LEU A 57 8.58 -72.83 -3.83
N VAL A 58 7.81 -71.96 -3.19
CA VAL A 58 8.29 -71.11 -2.09
C VAL A 58 7.66 -71.64 -0.80
N GLU A 59 8.51 -72.05 0.13
CA GLU A 59 8.16 -72.45 1.49
C GLU A 59 7.41 -71.32 2.23
N PRO A 60 6.56 -71.63 3.23
CA PRO A 60 5.71 -70.62 3.85
C PRO A 60 6.55 -69.60 4.62
N VAL A 61 6.51 -68.34 4.17
CA VAL A 61 6.97 -67.20 4.96
C VAL A 61 6.12 -67.13 6.22
N VAL A 62 6.79 -67.29 7.37
CA VAL A 62 6.19 -67.09 8.69
C VAL A 62 5.60 -65.68 8.74
N ALA A 63 4.28 -65.60 8.89
CA ALA A 63 3.59 -64.33 9.10
C ALA A 63 4.10 -63.69 10.39
N GLN A 64 4.78 -62.56 10.26
CA GLN A 64 5.17 -61.73 11.40
C GLN A 64 3.88 -61.18 12.05
N PRO A 65 3.74 -61.21 13.39
CA PRO A 65 2.58 -60.63 14.08
C PRO A 65 2.46 -59.14 13.73
N PRO A 66 1.24 -58.58 13.64
CA PRO A 66 1.08 -57.15 13.39
C PRO A 66 1.73 -56.35 14.52
N THR A 67 2.60 -55.41 14.16
CA THR A 67 3.13 -54.41 15.07
C THR A 67 1.95 -53.69 15.73
N PRO A 68 1.85 -53.64 17.08
CA PRO A 68 0.80 -52.88 17.72
C PRO A 68 0.92 -51.42 17.31
N VAL A 69 -0.18 -50.84 16.85
CA VAL A 69 -0.28 -49.41 16.58
C VAL A 69 -0.12 -48.71 17.92
N SER A 70 1.04 -48.09 18.16
CA SER A 70 1.27 -47.30 19.35
C SER A 70 0.20 -46.22 19.41
N GLY A 71 -0.62 -46.29 20.47
CA GLY A 71 -1.74 -45.41 20.69
C GLY A 71 -1.34 -43.94 20.76
N ASP A 72 -2.32 -43.10 20.44
CA ASP A 72 -2.33 -41.64 20.53
C ASP A 72 -1.44 -41.13 21.67
N LEU A 73 -0.20 -40.74 21.32
CA LEU A 73 0.51 -39.79 22.15
C LEU A 73 -0.29 -38.49 22.06
N PRO A 74 -0.67 -37.87 23.20
CA PRO A 74 -1.35 -36.59 23.15
C PRO A 74 -0.47 -35.61 22.36
N ALA A 75 -1.05 -35.03 21.30
CA ALA A 75 -0.38 -33.99 20.55
C ALA A 75 0.05 -32.89 21.54
N PRO A 76 1.32 -32.42 21.48
CA PRO A 76 1.76 -31.36 22.38
C PRO A 76 0.82 -30.16 22.21
N THR A 77 0.17 -29.78 23.29
CA THR A 77 -0.61 -28.54 23.32
C THR A 77 0.36 -27.40 23.06
N PRO A 78 0.12 -26.50 22.08
CA PRO A 78 1.00 -25.37 21.86
C PRO A 78 1.10 -24.57 23.16
N THR A 79 2.29 -24.54 23.75
CA THR A 79 2.55 -23.68 24.91
C THR A 79 2.40 -22.24 24.43
N PRO A 80 1.49 -21.45 25.01
CA PRO A 80 1.39 -20.03 24.64
C PRO A 80 2.73 -19.36 24.97
N GLU A 81 3.35 -18.77 23.95
CA GLU A 81 4.56 -17.98 24.12
C GLU A 81 4.19 -16.71 24.89
N VAL A 82 4.55 -16.66 26.17
CA VAL A 82 4.37 -15.47 26.98
C VAL A 82 5.50 -14.51 26.58
N ILE A 83 5.14 -13.43 25.89
CA ILE A 83 6.10 -12.36 25.53
C ILE A 83 6.52 -11.65 26.82
N THR A 84 7.57 -12.16 27.47
CA THR A 84 8.21 -11.56 28.64
C THR A 84 9.36 -10.66 28.19
N GLY A 85 9.02 -9.44 27.77
CA GLY A 85 9.99 -8.39 27.42
C GLY A 85 9.37 -7.01 27.55
N PRO A 86 10.17 -5.93 27.51
CA PRO A 86 9.64 -4.58 27.47
C PRO A 86 8.79 -4.40 26.20
N VAL A 87 7.66 -3.71 26.32
CA VAL A 87 6.87 -3.28 25.16
C VAL A 87 7.68 -2.22 24.44
N THR A 88 7.93 -2.42 23.15
CA THR A 88 8.72 -1.50 22.33
C THR A 88 7.85 -0.74 21.37
N VAL A 89 8.04 0.59 21.31
CA VAL A 89 7.31 1.49 20.40
C VAL A 89 8.28 2.34 19.60
N GLY A 90 8.01 2.54 18.32
CA GLY A 90 8.71 3.49 17.47
C GLY A 90 7.77 4.43 16.73
N LEU A 91 8.27 5.62 16.35
CA LEU A 91 7.56 6.53 15.46
C LEU A 91 7.95 6.21 14.02
N GLY A 92 6.97 5.90 13.19
CA GLY A 92 7.20 5.57 11.79
C GLY A 92 7.44 6.79 10.90
N ALA A 93 7.95 6.53 9.70
CA ALA A 93 8.34 7.58 8.76
C ALA A 93 7.18 8.41 8.20
N SER A 94 5.93 7.97 8.37
CA SER A 94 4.74 8.73 7.95
C SER A 94 4.31 9.80 8.96
N VAL A 95 4.92 9.85 10.15
CA VAL A 95 4.63 10.87 11.16
C VAL A 95 5.39 12.17 10.82
N PRO A 96 4.72 13.32 10.69
CA PRO A 96 5.36 14.60 10.45
C PRO A 96 6.35 14.98 11.54
N ASP A 97 7.46 15.60 11.13
CA ASP A 97 8.50 16.10 12.04
C ASP A 97 7.96 17.10 13.06
N ALA A 98 6.93 17.86 12.68
CA ALA A 98 6.26 18.80 13.58
C ALA A 98 5.58 18.11 14.77
N TRP A 99 5.17 16.85 14.62
CA TRP A 99 4.46 16.09 15.66
C TRP A 99 5.39 15.21 16.48
N ALA A 100 6.51 14.79 15.91
CA ALA A 100 7.44 13.88 16.56
C ALA A 100 7.87 14.35 17.97
N PRO A 101 8.31 15.59 18.22
CA PRO A 101 8.71 16.02 19.56
C PRO A 101 7.59 15.90 20.60
N ALA A 102 6.35 16.23 20.23
CA ALA A 102 5.21 16.13 21.13
C ALA A 102 4.85 14.67 21.45
N LEU A 103 4.86 13.80 20.43
CA LEU A 103 4.63 12.36 20.61
C LEU A 103 5.72 11.71 21.46
N LEU A 104 6.99 12.04 21.22
CA LEU A 104 8.12 11.58 22.03
C LEU A 104 8.00 12.04 23.48
N ALA A 105 7.59 13.29 23.72
CA ALA A 105 7.38 13.82 25.07
C ALA A 105 6.30 13.03 25.82
N VAL A 106 5.18 12.70 25.17
CA VAL A 106 4.11 11.90 25.78
C VAL A 106 4.57 10.46 26.03
N LEU A 107 5.20 9.82 25.05
CA LEU A 107 5.64 8.43 25.17
C LEU A 107 6.75 8.25 26.20
N SER A 108 7.64 9.23 26.36
CA SER A 108 8.70 9.19 27.39
C SER A 108 8.19 9.37 28.82
N GLN A 109 6.98 9.91 29.01
CA GLN A 109 6.35 9.99 30.33
C GLN A 109 5.74 8.64 30.76
N ALA A 110 5.36 7.79 29.80
CA ALA A 110 4.85 6.45 30.08
C ALA A 110 6.01 5.49 30.31
N THR A 111 6.27 5.13 31.57
CA THR A 111 7.33 4.16 31.91
C THR A 111 6.83 2.71 31.85
N GLU A 112 5.54 2.50 32.10
CA GLU A 112 4.90 1.19 32.11
C GLU A 112 3.57 1.24 31.36
N VAL A 113 3.24 0.14 30.69
CA VAL A 113 1.96 -0.09 30.02
C VAL A 113 1.33 -1.33 30.62
N GLN A 114 0.01 -1.27 30.85
CA GLN A 114 -0.74 -2.41 31.35
C GLN A 114 -1.04 -3.36 30.19
N THR A 115 -0.58 -4.61 30.29
CA THR A 115 -0.88 -5.65 29.32
C THR A 115 -1.64 -6.78 29.98
N ALA A 116 -2.12 -7.74 29.18
CA ALA A 116 -2.78 -8.94 29.70
C ALA A 116 -1.87 -9.77 30.63
N ALA A 117 -0.54 -9.59 30.53
CA ALA A 117 0.46 -10.25 31.37
C ALA A 117 0.86 -9.41 32.61
N GLY A 118 0.23 -8.25 32.83
CA GLY A 118 0.55 -7.29 33.89
C GLY A 118 1.25 -6.03 33.40
N PRO A 119 1.76 -5.17 34.30
CA PRO A 119 2.52 -3.99 33.92
C PRO A 119 3.84 -4.39 33.27
N GLN A 120 4.10 -3.88 32.07
CA GLN A 120 5.35 -4.08 31.34
C GLN A 120 6.00 -2.74 31.05
N GLN A 121 7.33 -2.68 31.12
CA GLN A 121 8.07 -1.46 30.82
C GLN A 121 7.86 -1.05 29.35
N LEU A 122 7.60 0.23 29.10
CA LEU A 122 7.58 0.81 27.77
C LEU A 122 9.00 1.29 27.40
N ARG A 123 9.48 0.88 26.23
CA ARG A 123 10.77 1.32 25.71
C ARG A 123 10.60 1.88 24.31
N LEU A 124 11.06 3.12 24.13
CA LEU A 124 11.08 3.72 22.82
C LEU A 124 12.31 3.26 22.02
N LEU A 125 12.12 2.96 20.74
CA LEU A 125 13.20 2.60 19.82
C LEU A 125 13.32 3.66 18.72
N ASP A 126 14.56 4.04 18.40
CA ASP A 126 14.87 4.95 17.28
C ASP A 126 14.73 4.26 15.91
N GLN A 127 14.68 2.93 15.89
CA GLN A 127 14.44 2.12 14.69
C GLN A 127 13.03 1.53 14.76
N PRO A 128 12.01 2.22 14.22
CA PRO A 128 10.62 1.83 14.38
C PRO A 128 10.31 0.43 13.82
N GLN A 129 10.98 0.03 12.73
CA GLN A 129 10.85 -1.30 12.15
C GLN A 129 11.28 -2.46 13.06
N LEU A 130 12.02 -2.19 14.15
CA LEU A 130 12.42 -3.20 15.14
C LEU A 130 11.52 -3.19 16.38
N ALA A 131 10.59 -2.23 16.49
CA ALA A 131 9.67 -2.13 17.60
C ALA A 131 8.52 -3.14 17.44
N ALA A 132 7.99 -3.62 18.56
CA ALA A 132 6.80 -4.47 18.59
C ALA A 132 5.55 -3.70 18.12
N SER A 133 5.57 -2.37 18.21
CA SER A 133 4.48 -1.51 17.73
C SER A 133 5.04 -0.22 17.14
N GLU A 134 4.36 0.28 16.10
CA GLU A 134 4.76 1.48 15.37
C GLU A 134 3.60 2.47 15.35
N VAL A 135 3.90 3.75 15.59
CA VAL A 135 2.94 4.84 15.42
C VAL A 135 3.05 5.36 13.99
N LEU A 136 1.94 5.27 13.25
CA LEU A 136 1.86 5.63 11.84
C LEU A 136 0.69 6.56 11.58
N ILE A 137 0.83 7.41 10.56
CA ILE A 137 -0.30 7.97 9.84
C ILE A 137 -0.69 6.99 8.74
N LEU A 138 -1.98 6.68 8.67
CA LEU A 138 -2.58 5.76 7.70
C LEU A 138 -3.91 6.34 7.19
N PRO A 139 -4.37 5.94 5.99
CA PRO A 139 -5.76 6.13 5.60
C PRO A 139 -6.69 5.54 6.67
N ALA A 140 -7.76 6.26 7.03
CA ALA A 140 -8.63 5.87 8.16
C ALA A 140 -9.17 4.43 8.06
N GLY A 141 -9.50 3.96 6.85
CA GLY A 141 -9.98 2.59 6.62
C GLY A 141 -8.93 1.49 6.78
N GLN A 142 -7.67 1.85 7.04
CA GLN A 142 -6.56 0.91 7.25
C GLN A 142 -6.05 0.90 8.70
N ALA A 143 -6.58 1.78 9.57
CA ALA A 143 -6.17 1.85 10.96
C ALA A 143 -6.86 0.76 11.80
N THR A 144 -6.09 -0.17 12.37
CA THR A 144 -6.61 -1.21 13.28
C THR A 144 -6.91 -0.64 14.67
N GLU A 145 -6.03 0.22 15.18
CA GLU A 145 -6.12 0.83 16.52
C GLU A 145 -5.88 2.35 16.40
N PRO A 146 -6.90 3.15 16.04
CA PRO A 146 -6.73 4.57 15.80
C PRO A 146 -6.46 5.34 17.10
N LEU A 147 -5.29 6.00 17.18
CA LEU A 147 -4.97 6.92 18.28
C LEU A 147 -5.69 8.26 18.16
N ALA A 148 -5.86 8.73 16.91
CA ALA A 148 -6.56 9.95 16.55
C ALA A 148 -7.07 9.87 15.11
N THR A 149 -8.10 10.64 14.78
CA THR A 149 -8.60 10.80 13.40
C THR A 149 -8.53 12.27 13.01
N ARG A 150 -7.94 12.55 11.85
CA ARG A 150 -7.93 13.88 11.23
C ARG A 150 -8.86 13.86 10.03
N VAL A 151 -9.70 14.89 9.91
CA VAL A 151 -10.63 15.05 8.79
C VAL A 151 -10.22 16.28 8.01
N TYR A 152 -10.12 16.14 6.69
CA TYR A 152 -9.84 17.25 5.79
C TYR A 152 -11.05 17.49 4.90
N ALA A 153 -11.45 18.75 4.77
CA ALA A 153 -12.53 19.17 3.92
C ALA A 153 -11.98 19.70 2.59
N VAL A 154 -12.61 19.28 1.48
CA VAL A 154 -12.40 19.91 0.18
C VAL A 154 -13.34 21.11 0.10
N VAL A 155 -12.77 22.28 -0.17
CA VAL A 155 -13.52 23.54 -0.29
C VAL A 155 -13.46 24.05 -1.71
N ALA A 156 -14.58 24.62 -2.17
CA ALA A 156 -14.70 25.26 -3.48
C ALA A 156 -15.48 26.57 -3.31
N PRO A 157 -15.36 27.53 -4.25
CA PRO A 157 -16.17 28.74 -4.22
C PRO A 157 -17.66 28.40 -4.28
N PHE A 158 -18.50 29.08 -3.47
CA PHE A 158 -19.94 28.79 -3.38
C PHE A 158 -20.65 28.79 -4.75
N ALA A 159 -20.27 29.72 -5.63
CA ALA A 159 -20.83 29.82 -6.98
C ALA A 159 -20.46 28.66 -7.92
N THR A 160 -19.50 27.83 -7.53
CA THR A 160 -18.99 26.70 -8.31
C THR A 160 -18.96 25.41 -7.50
N ILE A 161 -19.72 25.32 -6.39
CA ILE A 161 -19.79 24.08 -5.61
C ILE A 161 -20.36 22.99 -6.51
N ARG A 162 -19.52 21.97 -6.69
CA ARG A 162 -19.83 20.72 -7.37
C ARG A 162 -19.88 19.65 -6.29
N ASP A 163 -21.04 19.04 -6.12
CA ASP A 163 -21.22 17.96 -5.13
C ASP A 163 -20.57 16.63 -5.57
N ASP A 164 -20.03 16.57 -6.80
CA ASP A 164 -19.52 15.36 -7.44
C ASP A 164 -17.99 15.29 -7.55
N ILE A 165 -17.25 16.06 -6.74
CA ILE A 165 -15.77 15.99 -6.74
C ILE A 165 -15.34 14.60 -6.27
N THR A 166 -14.79 13.82 -7.18
CA THR A 166 -14.35 12.45 -6.89
C THR A 166 -12.95 12.45 -6.26
N LEU A 167 -12.61 11.39 -5.53
CA LEU A 167 -11.25 11.19 -5.02
C LEU A 167 -10.20 11.17 -6.15
N ALA A 168 -10.56 10.65 -7.33
CA ALA A 168 -9.67 10.61 -8.49
C ALA A 168 -9.39 12.02 -9.04
N GLU A 169 -10.41 12.89 -9.12
CA GLU A 169 -10.25 14.29 -9.50
C GLU A 169 -9.39 15.05 -8.50
N LEU A 170 -9.63 14.84 -7.20
CA LEU A 170 -8.82 15.42 -6.13
C LEU A 170 -7.36 14.95 -6.18
N ALA A 171 -7.12 13.66 -6.42
CA ALA A 171 -5.78 13.11 -6.57
C ALA A 171 -5.06 13.66 -7.81
N ALA A 172 -5.77 13.81 -8.93
CA ALA A 172 -5.23 14.43 -10.14
C ALA A 172 -4.83 15.89 -9.91
N ALA A 173 -5.66 16.66 -9.19
CA ALA A 173 -5.37 18.04 -8.78
C ALA A 173 -4.19 18.11 -7.80
N TRP A 174 -4.13 17.18 -6.83
CA TRP A 174 -3.03 17.06 -5.87
C TRP A 174 -1.69 16.81 -6.55
N GLN A 175 -1.68 15.93 -7.55
CA GLN A 175 -0.48 15.55 -8.30
C GLN A 175 -0.13 16.54 -9.42
N GLY A 176 -0.99 17.53 -9.70
CA GLY A 176 -0.77 18.51 -10.76
C GLY A 176 -0.86 17.91 -12.16
N SER A 177 -1.78 16.96 -12.36
CA SER A 177 -2.02 16.35 -13.68
C SER A 177 -2.46 17.39 -14.70
N GLU A 178 -2.10 17.19 -15.97
CA GLU A 178 -2.50 18.10 -17.04
C GLU A 178 -4.03 18.21 -17.14
N GLY A 179 -4.54 19.44 -17.16
CA GLY A 179 -5.98 19.71 -17.20
C GLY A 179 -6.71 19.56 -15.86
N ALA A 180 -6.01 19.22 -14.77
CA ALA A 180 -6.60 19.19 -13.44
C ALA A 180 -6.87 20.60 -12.88
N ALA A 181 -7.81 20.68 -11.94
CA ALA A 181 -8.14 21.92 -11.26
C ALA A 181 -6.93 22.42 -10.43
N PRO A 182 -6.71 23.76 -10.34
CA PRO A 182 -5.77 24.31 -9.38
C PRO A 182 -6.15 23.90 -7.96
N LEU A 183 -5.16 23.49 -7.16
CA LEU A 183 -5.37 23.05 -5.78
C LEU A 183 -4.52 23.86 -4.80
N PHE A 184 -5.19 24.44 -3.81
CA PHE A 184 -4.58 25.10 -2.66
C PHE A 184 -4.72 24.22 -1.42
N VAL A 185 -3.69 24.15 -0.58
CA VAL A 185 -3.70 23.30 0.62
C VAL A 185 -3.06 24.03 1.79
N THR A 186 -3.50 23.75 3.02
CA THR A 186 -2.80 24.25 4.20
C THR A 186 -1.46 23.54 4.39
N ALA A 187 -0.56 24.13 5.18
CA ALA A 187 0.74 23.51 5.50
C ALA A 187 0.57 22.14 6.17
N GLU A 188 -0.36 22.02 7.11
CA GLU A 188 -0.67 20.75 7.77
C GLU A 188 -1.16 19.68 6.78
N ALA A 189 -2.09 20.03 5.90
CA ALA A 189 -2.58 19.12 4.86
C ALA A 189 -1.43 18.67 3.93
N ALA A 190 -0.50 19.58 3.61
CA ALA A 190 0.67 19.28 2.79
C ALA A 190 1.63 18.26 3.41
N GLU A 191 1.71 18.19 4.75
CA GLU A 191 2.55 17.23 5.48
C GLU A 191 1.88 15.86 5.64
N VAL A 192 0.56 15.83 5.86
CA VAL A 192 -0.18 14.60 6.23
C VAL A 192 -0.73 13.85 5.02
N LEU A 193 -1.31 14.57 4.05
CA LEU A 193 -1.98 13.94 2.90
C LEU A 193 -1.09 13.23 1.88
N PRO A 194 0.25 13.43 1.80
CA PRO A 194 1.09 12.60 0.95
C PRO A 194 0.97 11.09 1.22
N VAL A 195 0.63 10.70 2.46
CA VAL A 195 0.38 9.29 2.83
C VAL A 195 -0.78 8.68 2.05
N VAL A 196 -1.77 9.50 1.67
CA VAL A 196 -2.99 9.07 0.98
C VAL A 196 -2.96 9.39 -0.51
N LEU A 197 -2.52 10.60 -0.87
CA LEU A 197 -2.60 11.15 -2.23
C LEU A 197 -1.27 11.08 -3.00
N GLY A 198 -0.18 10.67 -2.33
CA GLY A 198 1.15 10.56 -2.92
C GLY A 198 1.83 11.92 -3.12
N SER A 199 2.68 12.01 -4.13
CA SER A 199 3.46 13.23 -4.42
C SER A 199 2.57 14.44 -4.68
N ARG A 200 2.96 15.58 -4.11
CA ARG A 200 2.18 16.82 -4.11
C ARG A 200 2.74 17.85 -5.10
N ALA A 201 1.86 18.43 -5.90
CA ALA A 201 2.10 19.60 -6.75
C ALA A 201 1.22 20.81 -6.38
N ALA A 202 0.27 20.65 -5.45
CA ALA A 202 -0.60 21.72 -4.96
C ALA A 202 0.19 22.94 -4.41
N GLU A 203 -0.43 24.12 -4.35
CA GLU A 203 0.17 25.31 -3.74
C GLU A 203 -0.16 25.35 -2.24
N ILE A 204 0.84 25.61 -1.38
CA ILE A 204 0.61 25.79 0.06
C ILE A 204 0.18 27.22 0.32
N VAL A 205 -0.96 27.39 0.99
CA VAL A 205 -1.53 28.69 1.33
C VAL A 205 -1.87 28.72 2.82
N PRO A 206 -1.66 29.84 3.53
CA PRO A 206 -2.15 30.00 4.89
C PRO A 206 -3.67 29.80 4.98
N ASP A 207 -4.15 29.18 6.04
CA ASP A 207 -5.59 28.91 6.22
C ASP A 207 -6.44 30.20 6.10
N ALA A 208 -5.97 31.29 6.71
CA ALA A 208 -6.63 32.60 6.65
C ALA A 208 -6.73 33.20 5.23
N GLU A 209 -5.88 32.77 4.29
CA GLU A 209 -5.89 33.21 2.89
C GLU A 209 -6.66 32.25 1.97
N MET A 210 -6.95 31.03 2.43
CA MET A 210 -7.54 29.95 1.62
C MET A 210 -8.80 30.41 0.89
N GLN A 211 -9.74 31.01 1.63
CA GLN A 211 -10.99 31.49 1.06
C GLN A 211 -10.76 32.52 -0.06
N GLY A 212 -9.87 33.50 0.17
CA GLY A 212 -9.57 34.53 -0.81
C GLY A 212 -8.93 33.96 -2.08
N ARG A 213 -8.00 33.02 -1.93
CA ARG A 213 -7.33 32.35 -3.07
C ARG A 213 -8.30 31.52 -3.91
N VAL A 214 -9.11 30.71 -3.25
CA VAL A 214 -10.12 29.86 -3.91
C VAL A 214 -11.15 30.72 -4.64
N GLN A 215 -11.65 31.82 -4.02
CA GLN A 215 -12.59 32.74 -4.68
C GLN A 215 -11.99 33.50 -5.87
N ALA A 216 -10.71 33.87 -5.80
CA ALA A 216 -10.04 34.61 -6.87
C ALA A 216 -9.72 33.73 -8.09
N THR A 217 -9.75 32.40 -7.96
CA THR A 217 -9.32 31.46 -9.00
C THR A 217 -10.49 30.57 -9.42
N PRO A 218 -11.16 30.86 -10.55
CA PRO A 218 -12.31 30.06 -11.00
C PRO A 218 -11.96 28.58 -11.18
N GLY A 219 -12.78 27.71 -10.59
CA GLY A 219 -12.58 26.25 -10.67
C GLY A 219 -11.47 25.71 -9.77
N ALA A 220 -10.84 26.54 -8.93
CA ALA A 220 -9.87 26.06 -7.95
C ALA A 220 -10.55 25.34 -6.78
N LEU A 221 -9.82 24.40 -6.21
CA LEU A 221 -10.18 23.67 -5.00
C LEU A 221 -9.22 24.05 -3.87
N GLY A 222 -9.70 23.94 -2.64
CA GLY A 222 -8.89 24.04 -1.43
C GLY A 222 -8.99 22.76 -0.60
N ILE A 223 -7.96 22.45 0.18
CA ILE A 223 -8.05 21.44 1.25
C ILE A 223 -7.67 22.09 2.58
N VAL A 224 -8.57 21.98 3.55
CA VAL A 224 -8.40 22.53 4.91
C VAL A 224 -8.65 21.44 5.97
N PRO A 225 -8.00 21.52 7.14
CA PRO A 225 -8.41 20.71 8.30
C PRO A 225 -9.86 21.07 8.69
N PHE A 226 -10.61 20.09 9.14
CA PHE A 226 -12.03 20.22 9.54
C PHE A 226 -12.25 20.00 11.05
N ASP A 227 -11.19 19.64 11.78
CA ASP A 227 -11.19 19.38 13.22
C ASP A 227 -11.12 20.66 14.09
#